data_AF-A0A8H7ND11-F1
#
_entry.id   AF-A0A8H7ND11-F1
#
_cell.length_a   1.000
_cell.length_b   1.000
_cell.length_c   1.000
_cell.angle_alpha   90.00
_cell.angle_beta   90.00
_cell.angle_gamma   90.00
#
_symmetry.space_group_name_H-M   'P 1'
#
loop_
_entity.id
_entity.type
_entity.pdbx_description
1 polymer ?
#
loop_
_entity_poly.entity_id
_entity_poly.type
_entity_poly.pdbx_seq_one_letter_code
_entity_poly.pdbx_strand_id
1 'polypeptide(L)'
;MKADLLDGVSFRVGLLSGLRSRRLNGQAIGVMITASHNPAPDNGVKIVDPMGEMLEQEWEAYATRLVNAPSDQELLDTYKALASQLKINLSDPAKVIVGRDTRPSGHSLVTALADACEATNIQFTDYKILTTPQLHYLTRCINTEGTPKAYGKISEQGYYEKLSEAFVRALRGKKVQGQLIVDGANGVGAPKLNELLKIIPKDVTGFDCKVVNDDVLRPEILNLDAGADFVKTKQRAPPSPNLFPVFEAAP
;
A
#
# COMPACT_ATOMS: atom_id res chain seq x y z
N MET A 1 -1.47 -4.62 14.36
CA MET A 1 -2.15 -4.82 15.67
C MET A 1 -3.65 -4.79 15.44
N LYS A 2 -4.47 -5.00 16.48
CA LYS A 2 -5.93 -4.90 16.34
C LYS A 2 -6.33 -3.49 15.88
N ALA A 3 -7.31 -3.42 14.98
CA ALA A 3 -7.64 -2.19 14.28
C ALA A 3 -8.23 -1.09 15.17
N ASP A 4 -8.95 -1.49 16.22
CA ASP A 4 -9.57 -0.62 17.24
C ASP A 4 -8.54 0.16 18.09
N LEU A 5 -7.27 -0.26 18.08
CA LEU A 5 -6.18 0.42 18.77
C LEU A 5 -5.40 1.42 17.89
N LEU A 6 -5.75 1.54 16.60
CA LEU A 6 -4.90 2.22 15.62
C LEU A 6 -5.31 3.65 15.29
N ASP A 7 -6.46 4.13 15.74
CA ASP A 7 -6.95 5.46 15.37
C ASP A 7 -5.97 6.58 15.79
N GLY A 8 -5.64 6.63 17.08
CA GLY A 8 -4.63 7.55 17.61
C GLY A 8 -3.22 7.29 17.08
N VAL A 9 -2.90 6.08 16.64
CA VAL A 9 -1.61 5.77 15.99
C VAL A 9 -1.57 6.37 14.59
N SER A 10 -2.65 6.25 13.82
CA SER A 10 -2.75 6.77 12.45
C SER A 10 -2.67 8.29 12.42
N PHE A 11 -3.35 8.97 13.37
CA PHE A 11 -3.23 10.41 13.57
C PHE A 11 -1.76 10.83 13.80
N ARG A 12 -1.07 10.17 14.73
CA ARG A 12 0.33 10.47 15.05
C ARG A 12 1.29 10.14 13.90
N VAL A 13 0.99 9.12 13.10
CA VAL A 13 1.72 8.86 11.85
C VAL A 13 1.53 10.00 10.86
N GLY A 14 0.32 10.57 10.72
CA GLY A 14 0.08 11.75 9.89
C GLY A 14 0.97 12.94 10.28
N LEU A 15 1.09 13.22 11.60
CA LEU A 15 2.00 14.24 12.12
C LEU A 15 3.46 13.98 11.74
N LEU A 16 3.93 12.73 11.92
CA LEU A 16 5.30 12.35 11.60
C LEU A 16 5.59 12.43 10.09
N SER A 17 4.68 11.95 9.25
CA SER A 17 4.80 12.02 7.79
C SER A 17 4.89 13.48 7.31
N GLY A 18 4.18 14.39 7.98
CA GLY A 18 4.34 15.83 7.81
C GLY A 18 5.74 16.34 8.11
N LEU A 19 6.27 16.02 9.29
CA LEU A 19 7.65 16.36 9.66
C LEU A 19 8.65 15.80 8.64
N ARG A 20 8.45 14.56 8.19
CA ARG A 20 9.31 13.91 7.20
C ARG A 20 9.28 14.65 5.87
N SER A 21 8.09 15.01 5.38
CA SER A 21 7.92 15.77 4.15
C SER A 21 8.64 17.12 4.23
N ARG A 22 8.45 17.89 5.31
CA ARG A 22 9.14 19.18 5.51
C ARG A 22 10.64 19.02 5.56
N ARG A 23 11.13 18.00 6.28
CA ARG A 23 12.57 17.72 6.38
C ARG A 23 13.21 17.42 5.03
N LEU A 24 12.43 16.89 4.10
CA LEU A 24 12.81 16.57 2.73
C LEU A 24 12.31 17.63 1.73
N ASN A 25 12.25 18.89 2.15
CA ASN A 25 11.93 20.05 1.30
C ASN A 25 10.54 19.95 0.61
N GLY A 26 9.55 19.41 1.32
CA GLY A 26 8.17 19.31 0.84
C GLY A 26 7.93 18.16 -0.15
N GLN A 27 8.87 17.22 -0.28
CA GLN A 27 8.65 15.99 -1.04
C GLN A 27 7.46 15.19 -0.48
N ALA A 28 6.71 14.54 -1.37
CA ALA A 28 5.56 13.73 -1.01
C ALA A 28 6.00 12.50 -0.20
N ILE A 29 5.33 12.27 0.94
CA ILE A 29 5.48 11.07 1.75
C ILE A 29 4.24 10.22 1.57
N GLY A 30 4.43 8.93 1.28
CA GLY A 30 3.33 7.98 1.18
C GLY A 30 2.99 7.36 2.54
N VAL A 31 1.72 7.12 2.79
CA VAL A 31 1.27 6.31 3.93
C VAL A 31 0.34 5.20 3.45
N MET A 32 0.71 3.94 3.74
CA MET A 32 -0.10 2.77 3.41
C MET A 32 -0.84 2.26 4.64
N ILE A 33 -2.16 2.21 4.59
CA ILE A 33 -2.98 1.57 5.62
C ILE A 33 -3.23 0.11 5.21
N THR A 34 -2.52 -0.81 5.86
CA THR A 34 -2.65 -2.25 5.62
C THR A 34 -1.96 -3.05 6.72
N ALA A 35 -2.48 -4.25 7.02
CA ALA A 35 -1.75 -5.30 7.73
C ALA A 35 -1.35 -6.48 6.84
N SER A 36 -1.33 -6.32 5.52
CA SER A 36 -0.81 -7.33 4.58
C SER A 36 -1.46 -8.71 4.80
N HIS A 37 -0.68 -9.72 5.18
CA HIS A 37 -1.11 -11.10 5.40
C HIS A 37 -1.89 -11.35 6.70
N ASN A 38 -1.93 -10.39 7.63
CA ASN A 38 -2.63 -10.57 8.90
C ASN A 38 -4.14 -10.86 8.71
N PRO A 39 -4.82 -11.44 9.72
CA PRO A 39 -6.27 -11.61 9.71
C PRO A 39 -7.02 -10.28 9.61
N ALA A 40 -8.24 -10.29 9.06
CA ALA A 40 -9.07 -9.10 8.79
C ALA A 40 -9.26 -8.11 9.97
N PRO A 41 -9.41 -8.54 11.25
CA PRO A 41 -9.58 -7.61 12.38
C PRO A 41 -8.34 -6.78 12.72
N ASP A 42 -7.18 -7.14 12.19
CA ASP A 42 -5.95 -6.37 12.38
C ASP A 42 -5.85 -5.25 11.33
N ASN A 43 -5.06 -4.22 11.61
CA ASN A 43 -4.59 -3.29 10.58
C ASN A 43 -3.18 -2.80 10.92
N GLY A 44 -2.66 -1.89 10.12
CA GLY A 44 -1.34 -1.31 10.29
C GLY A 44 -1.15 -0.08 9.40
N VAL A 45 -0.08 0.66 9.67
CA VAL A 45 0.30 1.86 8.95
C VAL A 45 1.78 1.75 8.58
N LYS A 46 2.13 2.05 7.32
CA LYS A 46 3.51 2.06 6.83
C LYS A 46 3.81 3.39 6.16
N ILE A 47 4.99 3.94 6.40
CA ILE A 47 5.43 5.20 5.77
C ILE A 47 6.40 4.86 4.63
N VAL A 48 6.23 5.58 3.52
CA VAL A 48 6.97 5.44 2.26
C VAL A 48 7.69 6.76 1.98
N ASP A 49 9.01 6.69 1.91
CA ASP A 49 9.87 7.83 1.61
C ASP A 49 9.86 8.18 0.10
N PRO A 50 10.42 9.36 -0.29
CA PRO A 50 10.11 9.97 -1.57
C PRO A 50 10.39 9.15 -2.82
N MET A 51 11.38 8.26 -2.82
CA MET A 51 11.73 7.43 -3.98
C MET A 51 11.00 6.07 -3.98
N GLY A 52 9.99 5.89 -3.13
CA GLY A 52 9.20 4.67 -3.01
C GLY A 52 9.85 3.60 -2.13
N GLU A 53 10.84 3.96 -1.33
CA GLU A 53 11.48 3.14 -0.31
C GLU A 53 10.69 3.19 1.01
N MET A 54 10.98 2.24 1.90
CA MET A 54 10.47 2.31 3.27
C MET A 54 11.08 3.52 3.98
N LEU A 55 10.38 4.03 4.99
CA LEU A 55 10.90 5.07 5.88
C LEU A 55 12.34 4.77 6.34
N GLU A 56 13.19 5.80 6.29
CA GLU A 56 14.53 5.75 6.86
C GLU A 56 14.54 5.24 8.30
N GLN A 57 15.40 4.24 8.58
CA GLN A 57 15.36 3.49 9.83
C GLN A 57 15.49 4.37 11.09
N GLU A 58 16.29 5.43 11.04
CA GLU A 58 16.43 6.37 12.17
C GLU A 58 15.11 7.05 12.54
N TRP A 59 14.20 7.20 11.58
CA TRP A 59 12.88 7.79 11.81
C TRP A 59 11.89 6.87 12.51
N GLU A 60 12.16 5.56 12.57
CA GLU A 60 11.33 4.62 13.33
C GLU A 60 11.35 4.94 14.83
N ALA A 61 12.47 5.45 15.34
CA ALA A 61 12.58 5.90 16.73
C ALA A 61 11.73 7.16 16.98
N TYR A 62 11.70 8.10 16.04
CA TYR A 62 10.83 9.29 16.14
C TYR A 62 9.35 8.93 16.06
N ALA A 63 9.00 7.98 15.17
CA ALA A 63 7.65 7.43 15.09
C ALA A 63 7.23 6.83 16.44
N THR A 64 8.07 5.97 17.00
CA THR A 64 7.83 5.29 18.28
C THR A 64 7.66 6.29 19.41
N ARG A 65 8.50 7.33 19.47
CA ARG A 65 8.41 8.37 20.50
C ARG A 65 7.09 9.14 20.39
N LEU A 66 6.68 9.52 19.18
CA LEU A 66 5.47 10.30 18.96
C LEU A 66 4.21 9.47 19.26
N VAL A 67 4.17 8.22 18.78
CA VAL A 67 3.07 7.26 18.97
C VAL A 67 2.82 6.97 20.45
N ASN A 68 3.89 6.87 21.26
CA ASN A 68 3.79 6.58 22.69
C ASN A 68 3.63 7.82 23.59
N ALA A 69 3.36 9.01 23.03
CA ALA A 69 3.06 10.18 23.85
C ALA A 69 1.77 9.94 24.68
N PRO A 70 1.84 9.98 26.02
CA PRO A 70 0.77 9.51 26.90
C PRO A 70 -0.37 10.52 27.09
N SER A 71 -0.18 11.77 26.67
CA SER A 71 -1.17 12.83 26.71
C SER A 71 -1.06 13.75 25.50
N ASP A 72 -2.11 14.53 25.23
CA ASP A 72 -2.14 15.48 24.10
C ASP A 72 -1.08 16.58 24.25
N GLN A 73 -0.84 17.03 25.49
CA GLN A 73 0.20 18.02 25.78
C GLN A 73 1.59 17.45 25.51
N GLU A 74 1.88 16.23 25.97
CA GLU A 74 3.16 15.57 25.70
C GLU A 74 3.34 15.22 24.21
N LEU A 75 2.26 14.94 23.49
CA LEU A 75 2.28 14.77 22.03
C LEU A 75 2.71 16.07 21.34
N LEU A 76 2.12 17.20 21.73
CA LEU A 76 2.47 18.51 21.19
C LEU A 76 3.92 18.89 21.51
N ASP A 77 4.35 18.67 22.74
CA ASP A 77 5.72 18.97 23.18
C ASP A 77 6.73 18.09 22.46
N THR A 78 6.42 16.80 22.29
CA THR A 78 7.25 15.88 21.50
C THR A 78 7.32 16.30 20.03
N TYR A 79 6.19 16.68 19.43
CA TYR A 79 6.14 17.14 18.03
C TYR A 79 7.01 18.38 17.82
N LYS A 80 6.90 19.39 18.70
CA LYS A 80 7.73 20.61 18.66
C LYS A 80 9.20 20.31 18.92
N ALA A 81 9.51 19.44 19.88
CA ALA A 81 10.87 19.03 20.19
C ALA A 81 11.53 18.32 18.99
N LEU A 82 10.82 17.41 18.33
CA LEU A 82 11.30 16.75 17.11
C LEU A 82 11.55 17.75 15.98
N ALA A 83 10.62 18.69 15.77
CA ALA A 83 10.80 19.74 14.76
C ALA A 83 12.06 20.57 15.03
N SER A 84 12.28 20.98 16.29
CA SER A 84 13.48 21.72 16.68
C SER A 84 14.76 20.90 16.52
N GLN A 85 14.77 19.67 17.03
CA GLN A 85 15.91 18.73 16.95
C GLN A 85 16.32 18.47 15.49
N LEU A 86 15.35 18.27 14.62
CA LEU A 86 15.56 17.94 13.20
C LEU A 86 15.69 19.19 12.31
N LYS A 87 15.65 20.40 12.91
CA LYS A 87 15.71 21.70 12.23
C LYS A 87 14.65 21.85 11.14
N ILE A 88 13.43 21.42 11.45
CA ILE A 88 12.26 21.49 10.59
C ILE A 88 11.50 22.77 10.90
N ASN A 89 11.31 23.63 9.89
CA ASN A 89 10.41 24.75 9.99
C ASN A 89 8.97 24.27 9.76
N LEU A 90 8.11 24.39 10.78
CA LEU A 90 6.72 23.91 10.72
C LEU A 90 5.83 24.69 9.74
N SER A 91 6.28 25.85 9.27
CA SER A 91 5.59 26.63 8.24
C SER A 91 5.93 26.20 6.82
N ASP A 92 6.96 25.35 6.64
CA ASP A 92 7.34 24.86 5.31
C ASP A 92 6.22 23.97 4.73
N PRO A 93 6.02 24.00 3.40
CA PRO A 93 5.04 23.16 2.74
C PRO A 93 5.37 21.69 2.93
N ALA A 94 4.32 20.88 3.09
CA ALA A 94 4.41 19.44 3.21
C ALA A 94 3.30 18.77 2.41
N LYS A 95 3.58 17.55 1.95
CA LYS A 95 2.66 16.74 1.16
C LYS A 95 2.65 15.30 1.66
N VAL A 96 1.47 14.79 1.95
CA VAL A 96 1.23 13.40 2.32
C VAL A 96 0.19 12.80 1.37
N ILE A 97 0.49 11.62 0.83
CA ILE A 97 -0.47 10.83 0.07
C ILE A 97 -0.78 9.54 0.83
N VAL A 98 -2.01 9.05 0.72
CA VAL A 98 -2.43 7.81 1.40
C VAL A 98 -3.10 6.85 0.42
N GLY A 99 -2.91 5.56 0.68
CA GLY A 99 -3.68 4.48 0.08
C GLY A 99 -4.00 3.43 1.16
N ARG A 100 -5.05 2.64 0.94
CA ARG A 100 -5.46 1.58 1.86
C ARG A 100 -5.82 0.29 1.13
N ASP A 101 -5.69 -0.84 1.82
CA ASP A 101 -6.25 -2.11 1.36
C ASP A 101 -7.78 -2.18 1.60
N THR A 102 -8.36 -3.36 1.48
CA THR A 102 -9.81 -3.61 1.57
C THR A 102 -10.32 -3.79 3.02
N ARG A 103 -9.48 -3.59 4.05
CA ARG A 103 -9.92 -3.74 5.44
C ARG A 103 -10.96 -2.69 5.81
N PRO A 104 -12.05 -3.05 6.52
CA PRO A 104 -13.12 -2.10 6.89
C PRO A 104 -12.63 -0.92 7.72
N SER A 105 -11.69 -1.16 8.64
CA SER A 105 -11.07 -0.12 9.48
C SER A 105 -10.23 0.88 8.69
N GLY A 106 -9.88 0.60 7.43
CA GLY A 106 -9.06 1.48 6.62
C GLY A 106 -9.67 2.87 6.43
N HIS A 107 -11.01 2.99 6.42
CA HIS A 107 -11.66 4.29 6.26
C HIS A 107 -11.42 5.21 7.47
N SER A 108 -11.69 4.73 8.70
CA SER A 108 -11.50 5.54 9.91
C SER A 108 -10.02 5.89 10.12
N LEU A 109 -9.10 4.97 9.84
CA LEU A 109 -7.67 5.23 9.96
C LEU A 109 -7.18 6.29 8.96
N VAL A 110 -7.73 6.32 7.74
CA VAL A 110 -7.46 7.40 6.79
C VAL A 110 -7.99 8.73 7.29
N THR A 111 -9.19 8.76 7.88
CA THR A 111 -9.76 9.97 8.48
C THR A 111 -8.88 10.52 9.59
N ALA A 112 -8.48 9.69 10.56
CA ALA A 112 -7.59 10.12 11.65
C ALA A 112 -6.24 10.67 11.13
N LEU A 113 -5.71 10.08 10.06
CA LEU A 113 -4.49 10.60 9.42
C LEU A 113 -4.74 11.94 8.70
N ALA A 114 -5.89 12.11 8.06
CA ALA A 114 -6.30 13.35 7.41
C ALA A 114 -6.46 14.48 8.43
N ASP A 115 -7.06 14.20 9.60
CA ASP A 115 -7.23 15.17 10.69
C ASP A 115 -5.88 15.71 11.18
N ALA A 116 -4.86 14.86 11.29
CA ALA A 116 -3.50 15.29 11.62
C ALA A 116 -2.87 16.17 10.53
N CYS A 117 -3.12 15.83 9.26
CA CYS A 117 -2.65 16.62 8.12
C CYS A 117 -3.32 17.99 8.09
N GLU A 118 -4.62 18.06 8.31
CA GLU A 118 -5.39 19.30 8.40
C GLU A 118 -4.92 20.17 9.56
N ALA A 119 -4.82 19.60 10.77
CA ALA A 119 -4.37 20.30 11.97
C ALA A 119 -2.96 20.90 11.85
N THR A 120 -2.16 20.42 10.90
CA THR A 120 -0.78 20.88 10.67
C THR A 120 -0.54 21.50 9.29
N ASN A 121 -1.60 21.86 8.56
CA ASN A 121 -1.55 22.50 7.24
C ASN A 121 -0.70 21.72 6.20
N ILE A 122 -0.86 20.40 6.17
CA ILE A 122 -0.19 19.51 5.21
C ILE A 122 -1.13 19.27 4.03
N GLN A 123 -0.61 19.37 2.80
CA GLN A 123 -1.37 18.98 1.61
C GLN A 123 -1.60 17.47 1.64
N PHE A 124 -2.87 17.06 1.61
CA PHE A 124 -3.26 15.67 1.75
C PHE A 124 -4.01 15.15 0.52
N THR A 125 -3.64 13.96 0.03
CA THR A 125 -4.33 13.30 -1.09
C THR A 125 -4.63 11.83 -0.76
N ASP A 126 -5.92 11.47 -0.74
CA ASP A 126 -6.38 10.08 -0.55
C ASP A 126 -6.62 9.39 -1.90
N TYR A 127 -5.72 8.47 -2.27
CA TYR A 127 -5.83 7.62 -3.46
C TYR A 127 -6.73 6.39 -3.27
N LYS A 128 -7.46 6.32 -2.15
CA LYS A 128 -8.48 5.31 -1.86
C LYS A 128 -7.87 3.90 -1.81
N ILE A 129 -8.46 2.96 -2.55
CA ILE A 129 -8.11 1.55 -2.51
C ILE A 129 -6.94 1.29 -3.45
N LEU A 130 -5.81 0.90 -2.90
CA LEU A 130 -4.58 0.59 -3.64
C LEU A 130 -3.92 -0.66 -3.08
N THR A 131 -3.12 -1.32 -3.91
CA THR A 131 -2.08 -2.24 -3.42
C THR A 131 -0.91 -1.44 -2.83
N THR A 132 -0.14 -2.03 -1.92
CA THR A 132 1.06 -1.38 -1.38
C THR A 132 2.04 -0.95 -2.49
N PRO A 133 2.36 -1.78 -3.51
CA PRO A 133 3.25 -1.35 -4.59
C PRO A 133 2.73 -0.18 -5.42
N GLN A 134 1.41 -0.04 -5.59
CA GLN A 134 0.83 1.11 -6.30
C GLN A 134 1.02 2.41 -5.52
N LEU A 135 0.89 2.40 -4.18
CA LEU A 135 1.21 3.58 -3.39
C LEU A 135 2.69 3.95 -3.53
N HIS A 136 3.61 2.98 -3.43
CA HIS A 136 5.03 3.22 -3.62
C HIS A 136 5.34 3.80 -5.01
N TYR A 137 4.68 3.30 -6.06
CA TYR A 137 4.76 3.86 -7.40
C TYR A 137 4.32 5.32 -7.45
N LEU A 138 3.16 5.65 -6.88
CA LEU A 138 2.62 7.01 -6.87
C LEU A 138 3.53 7.98 -6.11
N THR A 139 4.00 7.61 -4.92
CA THR A 139 4.96 8.41 -4.14
C THR A 139 6.19 8.76 -4.98
N ARG A 140 6.78 7.75 -5.64
CA ARG A 140 7.95 7.97 -6.51
C ARG A 140 7.63 8.83 -7.72
N CYS A 141 6.50 8.58 -8.39
CA CYS A 141 6.11 9.37 -9.58
C CYS A 141 5.91 10.84 -9.24
N ILE A 142 5.20 11.16 -8.14
CA ILE A 142 5.00 12.54 -7.68
C ILE A 142 6.33 13.26 -7.45
N ASN A 143 7.29 12.58 -6.82
CA ASN A 143 8.57 13.18 -6.45
C ASN A 143 9.59 13.24 -7.59
N THR A 144 9.31 12.59 -8.72
CA THR A 144 10.23 12.53 -9.87
C THR A 144 9.65 13.16 -11.14
N GLU A 145 8.39 13.58 -11.12
CA GLU A 145 7.73 14.26 -12.23
C GLU A 145 8.51 15.49 -12.70
N GLY A 146 8.63 15.67 -14.02
CA GLY A 146 9.36 16.78 -14.62
C GLY A 146 10.89 16.70 -14.46
N THR A 147 11.44 15.67 -13.81
CA THR A 147 12.88 15.48 -13.66
C THR A 147 13.42 14.42 -14.64
N PRO A 148 14.75 14.37 -14.89
CA PRO A 148 15.37 13.28 -15.65
C PRO A 148 15.16 11.88 -15.04
N LYS A 149 14.71 11.80 -13.79
CA LYS A 149 14.42 10.54 -13.08
C LYS A 149 12.93 10.19 -13.06
N ALA A 150 12.09 10.89 -13.84
CA ALA A 150 10.65 10.66 -13.92
C ALA A 150 10.32 9.18 -14.04
N TYR A 151 9.56 8.67 -13.08
CA TYR A 151 9.31 7.23 -12.99
C TYR A 151 8.12 6.77 -13.83
N GLY A 152 7.13 7.62 -14.06
CA GLY A 152 5.92 7.29 -14.80
C GLY A 152 4.81 8.31 -14.59
N LYS A 153 3.64 8.08 -15.19
CA LYS A 153 2.47 8.96 -15.00
C LYS A 153 1.95 8.84 -13.57
N ILE A 154 1.54 9.95 -12.95
CA ILE A 154 0.99 9.97 -11.59
C ILE A 154 -0.48 9.51 -11.60
N SER A 155 -0.71 8.23 -11.86
CA SER A 155 -2.05 7.63 -11.80
C SER A 155 -1.99 6.12 -11.68
N GLU A 156 -3.09 5.52 -11.22
CA GLU A 156 -3.23 4.06 -11.22
C GLU A 156 -3.18 3.49 -12.64
N GLN A 157 -3.80 4.19 -13.60
CA GLN A 157 -3.69 3.85 -15.02
C GLN A 157 -2.23 3.86 -15.51
N GLY A 158 -1.44 4.85 -15.10
CA GLY A 158 -0.01 4.94 -15.40
C GLY A 158 0.81 3.77 -14.85
N TYR A 159 0.42 3.24 -13.69
CA TYR A 159 1.03 2.03 -13.12
C TYR A 159 0.78 0.81 -14.03
N TYR A 160 -0.46 0.61 -14.47
CA TYR A 160 -0.82 -0.50 -15.33
C TYR A 160 -0.18 -0.42 -16.72
N GLU A 161 -0.23 0.75 -17.36
CA GLU A 161 0.39 0.99 -18.67
C GLU A 161 1.89 0.66 -18.62
N LYS A 162 2.59 1.20 -17.62
CA LYS A 162 4.02 0.96 -17.45
C LYS A 162 4.35 -0.53 -17.26
N LEU A 163 3.56 -1.26 -16.48
CA LEU A 163 3.75 -2.70 -16.29
C LEU A 163 3.45 -3.50 -17.57
N SER A 164 2.35 -3.19 -18.25
CA SER A 164 1.96 -3.85 -19.50
C SER A 164 3.02 -3.65 -20.58
N GLU A 165 3.50 -2.43 -20.79
CA GLU A 165 4.56 -2.12 -21.76
C GLU A 165 5.87 -2.85 -21.44
N ALA A 166 6.26 -2.88 -20.17
CA ALA A 166 7.46 -3.60 -19.74
C ALA A 166 7.31 -5.11 -19.94
N PHE A 167 6.13 -5.67 -19.66
CA PHE A 167 5.82 -7.08 -19.85
C PHE A 167 5.86 -7.49 -21.34
N VAL A 168 5.21 -6.72 -22.21
CA VAL A 168 5.25 -6.92 -23.68
C VAL A 168 6.69 -6.86 -24.18
N ARG A 169 7.46 -5.85 -23.75
CA ARG A 169 8.87 -5.70 -24.13
C ARG A 169 9.74 -6.84 -23.59
N ALA A 170 9.42 -7.42 -22.44
CA ALA A 170 10.17 -8.55 -21.88
C ALA A 170 9.93 -9.84 -22.67
N LEU A 171 8.73 -10.02 -23.23
CA LEU A 171 8.38 -11.21 -24.02
C LEU A 171 9.05 -11.26 -25.41
N ARG A 172 9.39 -10.13 -26.02
CA ARG A 172 10.07 -9.99 -27.35
C ARG A 172 9.74 -11.10 -28.35
N GLY A 173 8.52 -11.11 -28.88
CA GLY A 173 8.09 -12.05 -29.92
C GLY A 173 7.77 -13.46 -29.41
N LYS A 174 7.87 -13.71 -28.10
CA LYS A 174 7.34 -14.92 -27.46
C LYS A 174 5.91 -14.67 -26.96
N LYS A 175 5.15 -15.75 -26.89
CA LYS A 175 3.83 -15.79 -26.25
C LYS A 175 3.86 -16.71 -25.05
N VAL A 176 3.15 -16.32 -24.00
CA VAL A 176 2.87 -17.20 -22.85
C VAL A 176 2.03 -18.38 -23.34
N GLN A 177 2.30 -19.56 -22.78
CA GLN A 177 1.57 -20.79 -23.07
C GLN A 177 0.89 -21.28 -21.81
N GLY A 178 -0.36 -21.75 -21.93
CA GLY A 178 -1.17 -22.20 -20.81
C GLY A 178 -1.84 -21.07 -20.03
N GLN A 179 -2.72 -21.46 -19.11
CA GLN A 179 -3.45 -20.54 -18.24
C GLN A 179 -2.73 -20.41 -16.89
N LEU A 180 -2.56 -19.18 -16.42
CA LEU A 180 -2.17 -18.87 -15.05
C LEU A 180 -3.42 -18.66 -14.19
N ILE A 181 -3.50 -19.32 -13.04
CA ILE A 181 -4.54 -19.04 -12.05
C ILE A 181 -3.88 -18.34 -10.86
N VAL A 182 -4.39 -17.15 -10.51
CA VAL A 182 -3.89 -16.34 -9.41
C VAL A 182 -4.91 -16.30 -8.30
N ASP A 183 -4.51 -16.76 -7.12
CA ASP A 183 -5.25 -16.57 -5.87
C ASP A 183 -5.10 -15.13 -5.38
N GLY A 184 -6.21 -14.39 -5.37
CA GLY A 184 -6.31 -13.00 -4.95
C GLY A 184 -6.41 -12.80 -3.44
N ALA A 185 -6.48 -13.88 -2.65
CA ALA A 185 -6.60 -13.87 -1.18
C ALA A 185 -7.79 -13.05 -0.64
N ASN A 186 -8.81 -12.80 -1.48
CA ASN A 186 -9.92 -11.88 -1.26
C ASN A 186 -9.46 -10.45 -0.93
N GLY A 187 -8.25 -10.10 -1.35
CA GLY A 187 -7.60 -8.83 -1.06
C GLY A 187 -7.62 -7.87 -2.25
N VAL A 188 -7.18 -6.64 -1.99
CA VAL A 188 -7.11 -5.56 -2.97
C VAL A 188 -6.36 -5.94 -4.26
N GLY A 189 -5.40 -6.86 -4.20
CA GLY A 189 -4.65 -7.32 -5.39
C GLY A 189 -5.54 -7.94 -6.47
N ALA A 190 -6.65 -8.58 -6.10
CA ALA A 190 -7.53 -9.26 -7.03
C ALA A 190 -8.20 -8.30 -8.03
N PRO A 191 -8.96 -7.26 -7.61
CA PRO A 191 -9.52 -6.30 -8.54
C PRO A 191 -8.44 -5.52 -9.31
N LYS A 192 -7.28 -5.22 -8.70
CA LYS A 192 -6.21 -4.48 -9.40
C LYS A 192 -5.53 -5.32 -10.49
N LEU A 193 -5.37 -6.63 -10.27
CA LEU A 193 -4.90 -7.54 -11.30
C LEU A 193 -5.93 -7.64 -12.43
N ASN A 194 -7.22 -7.73 -12.12
CA ASN A 194 -8.28 -7.72 -13.13
C ASN A 194 -8.24 -6.45 -14.01
N GLU A 195 -7.96 -5.27 -13.45
CA GLU A 195 -7.76 -4.05 -14.26
C GLU A 195 -6.50 -4.12 -15.12
N LEU A 196 -5.37 -4.60 -14.58
CA LEU A 196 -4.14 -4.79 -15.37
C LEU A 196 -4.36 -5.76 -16.54
N LEU A 197 -5.12 -6.83 -16.35
CA LEU A 197 -5.43 -7.83 -17.39
C LEU A 197 -6.25 -7.24 -18.56
N LYS A 198 -7.00 -6.15 -18.35
CA LYS A 198 -7.68 -5.41 -19.43
C LYS A 198 -6.69 -4.63 -20.31
N ILE A 199 -5.52 -4.30 -19.76
CA ILE A 199 -4.51 -3.44 -20.40
C ILE A 199 -3.40 -4.27 -21.07
N ILE A 200 -3.20 -5.52 -20.64
CA ILE A 200 -2.24 -6.43 -21.28
C ILE A 200 -2.82 -6.91 -22.63
N PRO A 201 -2.14 -6.67 -23.76
CA PRO A 201 -2.63 -7.09 -25.08
C PRO A 201 -2.49 -8.60 -25.24
N LYS A 202 -3.62 -9.33 -25.14
CA LYS A 202 -3.65 -10.80 -25.19
C LYS A 202 -3.23 -11.36 -26.55
N ASP A 203 -3.53 -10.67 -27.64
CA ASP A 203 -3.14 -11.02 -29.01
C ASP A 203 -1.60 -11.00 -29.20
N VAL A 204 -0.93 -10.07 -28.52
CA VAL A 204 0.53 -9.93 -28.52
C VAL A 204 1.18 -10.92 -27.55
N THR A 205 0.68 -10.99 -26.32
CA THR A 205 1.34 -11.69 -25.21
C THR A 205 0.93 -13.15 -25.06
N GLY A 206 -0.26 -13.54 -25.51
CA GLY A 206 -0.89 -14.83 -25.20
C GLY A 206 -1.21 -15.00 -23.72
N PHE A 207 -1.19 -13.94 -22.91
CA PHE A 207 -1.33 -14.05 -21.46
C PHE A 207 -2.78 -14.34 -21.05
N ASP A 208 -3.05 -15.63 -20.80
CA ASP A 208 -4.30 -16.09 -20.20
C ASP A 208 -4.12 -16.23 -18.67
N CYS A 209 -4.84 -15.38 -17.94
CA CYS A 209 -4.76 -15.31 -16.50
C CYS A 209 -6.18 -15.23 -15.92
N LYS A 210 -6.48 -16.09 -14.95
CA LYS A 210 -7.73 -16.11 -14.20
C LYS A 210 -7.46 -15.78 -12.73
N VAL A 211 -8.20 -14.83 -12.19
CA VAL A 211 -8.16 -14.51 -10.76
C VAL A 211 -9.24 -15.32 -10.03
N VAL A 212 -8.90 -15.86 -8.87
CA VAL A 212 -9.82 -16.55 -7.94
C VAL A 212 -9.66 -15.95 -6.54
N ASN A 213 -10.61 -16.22 -5.63
CA ASN A 213 -10.63 -15.61 -4.29
C ASN A 213 -10.49 -14.08 -4.41
N ASP A 214 -11.45 -13.44 -5.06
CA ASP A 214 -11.46 -12.03 -5.40
C ASP A 214 -12.60 -11.25 -4.73
N ASP A 215 -13.24 -11.86 -3.73
CA ASP A 215 -14.39 -11.27 -3.06
C ASP A 215 -13.95 -10.28 -1.97
N VAL A 216 -13.69 -9.06 -2.42
CA VAL A 216 -13.29 -7.93 -1.57
C VAL A 216 -14.45 -7.30 -0.79
N LEU A 217 -15.70 -7.75 -1.00
CA LEU A 217 -16.87 -7.22 -0.31
C LEU A 217 -17.09 -7.90 1.05
N ARG A 218 -16.56 -9.11 1.23
CA ARG A 218 -16.57 -9.87 2.48
C ARG A 218 -15.20 -9.75 3.17
N PRO A 219 -15.00 -8.78 4.07
CA PRO A 219 -13.71 -8.58 4.71
C PRO A 219 -13.28 -9.77 5.58
N GLU A 220 -14.21 -10.54 6.13
CA GLU A 220 -13.96 -11.69 7.01
C GLU A 220 -13.22 -12.84 6.32
N ILE A 221 -13.26 -12.91 4.99
CA ILE A 221 -12.56 -13.93 4.19
C ILE A 221 -11.22 -13.45 3.64
N LEU A 222 -10.80 -12.21 3.94
CA LEU A 222 -9.46 -11.70 3.60
C LEU A 222 -8.38 -12.59 4.23
N ASN A 223 -7.52 -13.17 3.40
CA ASN A 223 -6.48 -14.14 3.78
C ASN A 223 -7.01 -15.42 4.48
N LEU A 224 -8.32 -15.69 4.48
CA LEU A 224 -8.89 -16.87 5.11
C LEU A 224 -8.67 -18.09 4.22
N ASP A 225 -7.85 -19.04 4.69
CA ASP A 225 -7.51 -20.28 3.98
C ASP A 225 -6.99 -20.07 2.53
N ALA A 226 -6.46 -18.89 2.24
CA ALA A 226 -6.02 -18.46 0.92
C ALA A 226 -4.81 -17.52 1.02
N GLY A 227 -4.20 -17.22 -0.12
CA GLY A 227 -3.09 -16.29 -0.25
C GLY A 227 -1.71 -16.89 0.01
N ALA A 228 -0.69 -16.10 -0.27
CA ALA A 228 0.69 -16.54 -0.28
C ALA A 228 1.17 -17.07 1.09
N ASP A 229 0.80 -16.42 2.19
CA ASP A 229 1.20 -16.84 3.54
C ASP A 229 0.61 -18.20 3.92
N PHE A 230 -0.69 -18.41 3.65
CA PHE A 230 -1.34 -19.69 3.86
C PHE A 230 -0.66 -20.82 3.07
N VAL A 231 -0.46 -20.62 1.76
CA VAL A 231 0.17 -21.64 0.90
C VAL A 231 1.59 -21.94 1.38
N LYS A 232 2.34 -20.91 1.76
CA LYS A 232 3.72 -21.05 2.24
C LYS A 232 3.81 -21.78 3.57
N THR A 233 2.95 -21.43 4.53
CA THR A 233 3.00 -21.96 5.90
C THR A 233 2.35 -23.34 6.02
N LYS A 234 1.27 -23.59 5.29
CA LYS A 234 0.55 -24.87 5.28
C LYS A 234 1.07 -25.85 4.24
N GLN A 235 1.92 -25.39 3.32
CA GLN A 235 2.50 -26.17 2.23
C GLN A 235 1.45 -26.95 1.41
N ARG A 236 0.30 -26.31 1.17
CA ARG A 236 -0.80 -26.85 0.37
C ARG A 236 -1.54 -25.75 -0.37
N ALA A 237 -2.26 -26.11 -1.42
CA ALA A 237 -3.16 -25.19 -2.12
C ALA A 237 -4.33 -24.73 -1.22
N PRO A 238 -4.91 -23.56 -1.50
CA PRO A 238 -6.18 -23.15 -0.90
C PRO A 238 -7.25 -24.24 -1.11
N PRO A 239 -8.09 -24.54 -0.11
CA PRO A 239 -9.15 -25.54 -0.26
C PRO A 239 -10.28 -25.08 -1.19
N SER A 240 -10.40 -23.77 -1.42
CA SER A 240 -11.38 -23.17 -2.33
C SER A 240 -10.75 -22.02 -3.14
N PRO A 241 -11.14 -21.88 -4.42
CA PRO A 241 -11.85 -22.88 -5.22
C PRO A 241 -10.98 -24.11 -5.45
N ASN A 242 -11.59 -25.29 -5.64
CA ASN A 242 -10.81 -26.50 -5.95
C ASN A 242 -10.22 -26.38 -7.37
N LEU A 243 -8.94 -26.00 -7.45
CA LEU A 243 -8.25 -25.71 -8.72
C LEU A 243 -7.82 -26.97 -9.48
N PHE A 244 -7.82 -28.11 -8.80
CA PHE A 244 -7.50 -29.41 -9.39
C PHE A 244 -8.63 -30.37 -9.05
N PRO A 245 -9.33 -30.99 -10.03
CA PRO A 245 -10.14 -32.16 -9.71
C PRO A 245 -9.22 -33.14 -8.99
N VAL A 246 -9.70 -33.69 -7.86
CA VAL A 246 -8.99 -34.72 -7.11
C VAL A 246 -8.63 -35.80 -8.14
N PHE A 247 -7.35 -35.98 -8.43
CA PHE A 247 -6.92 -37.23 -9.05
C PHE A 247 -7.25 -38.29 -8.00
N GLU A 248 -8.36 -39.01 -8.20
CA GLU A 248 -8.56 -40.28 -7.54
C GLU A 248 -7.24 -41.04 -7.72
N ALA A 249 -6.59 -41.36 -6.61
CA ALA A 249 -5.49 -42.29 -6.62
C ALA A 249 -6.04 -43.55 -7.28
N ALA A 250 -5.57 -43.85 -8.50
CA ALA A 250 -5.95 -45.06 -9.19
C ALA A 250 -5.62 -46.26 -8.27
N PRO A 251 -6.50 -47.26 -8.21
CA PRO A 251 -6.48 -48.33 -7.20
C PRO A 251 -5.20 -49.16 -7.18
#